data_AF-A0A971HB46-F1
#
_entry.id   AF-A0A971HB46-F1
#
_cell.length_a   1.000
_cell.length_b   1.000
_cell.length_c   1.000
_cell.angle_alpha   90.00
_cell.angle_beta   90.00
_cell.angle_gamma   90.00
#
_symmetry.space_group_name_H-M   'P 1'
#
loop_
_entity.id
_entity.type
_entity.pdbx_description
1 polymer ?
#
loop_
_entity_poly.entity_id
_entity_poly.type
_entity_poly.pdbx_seq_one_letter_code
_entity_poly.pdbx_strand_id
1 'polypeptide(L)'
;MKKSAISLIAIVLVFSFVLTCPALASGSSAESLKNADALYSLGLFKGTGSGYDLDSPPTRIQGLIMLIRLLGEEQAALSFEGKHNLKDVPPWADKYVSYGLYKGYTKGTGAESFSPDDVIDGKSYVTFLLRALGYNDAAGDFSWNAALSDSAGFGLISPSAASSLSTAPLNRGDMVDLSFCALTCPLKAQSISLAEKLVSAGVFTKSQGDKNGVLSGQLVYNYVPYDSSTISYEKKTVAGVTADIITVNLNNSRVSVKSALVSNTIGATAPFSSIVSQSGAAAVINANFFEAYESFKIPIGHIMSNGQFVYGVSGLSSFGFTEDNKVVAGRPAFFFNVAVEGNEVKKWPCYELNSIAQTYSNSVIYTPAYGSVLNIKTDATAVTITNGRVSSVSPCYAGDSLSIPEDGYILWLGGDYTSTSYYTAPEIGDKVSLTPYLFKADEEGFSAEGLKSLISGAPRLVKGSAIETYLDEGFSEARFTTASTPRTAVGTLPDGKLVLVSVQSATIQKMREMMHTLGCVDAINMDGGASTAMYYKGSYIRSSGRNLTATLQVFVD
;
A
#
# COMPACT_ATOMS: atom_id res chain seq x y z
N MET A 1 64.73 4.20 -35.88
CA MET A 1 64.79 5.06 -34.66
C MET A 1 63.45 5.80 -34.59
N LYS A 2 62.53 5.71 -33.62
CA LYS A 2 62.40 5.15 -32.26
C LYS A 2 60.91 4.74 -32.10
N LYS A 3 60.60 3.46 -31.85
CA LYS A 3 59.94 2.92 -30.63
C LYS A 3 59.13 3.87 -29.74
N SER A 4 57.81 3.62 -29.65
CA SER A 4 56.93 3.64 -28.45
C SER A 4 55.52 3.22 -28.92
N ALA A 5 54.91 2.05 -28.66
CA ALA A 5 54.73 1.19 -27.48
C ALA A 5 53.75 1.73 -26.41
N ILE A 6 52.62 1.00 -26.26
CA ILE A 6 51.76 0.82 -25.06
C ILE A 6 50.81 2.01 -24.78
N SER A 7 49.47 1.88 -24.63
CA SER A 7 48.70 0.88 -23.89
C SER A 7 47.26 0.78 -24.41
N LEU A 8 46.79 -0.42 -24.73
CA LEU A 8 45.37 -0.74 -24.95
C LEU A 8 44.80 -1.23 -23.61
N ILE A 9 44.13 -0.35 -22.87
CA ILE A 9 43.40 -0.75 -21.66
C ILE A 9 42.08 -1.37 -22.12
N ALA A 10 42.04 -2.70 -22.15
CA ALA A 10 40.79 -3.44 -22.18
C ALA A 10 40.09 -3.27 -20.82
N ILE A 11 39.16 -2.32 -20.75
CA ILE A 11 38.18 -2.28 -19.65
C ILE A 11 37.21 -3.43 -19.89
N VAL A 12 37.48 -4.55 -19.26
CA VAL A 12 36.51 -5.63 -19.06
C VAL A 12 35.48 -5.10 -18.04
N LEU A 13 34.46 -4.41 -18.56
CA LEU A 13 33.23 -4.13 -17.83
C LEU A 13 32.46 -5.45 -17.71
N VAL A 14 32.74 -6.20 -16.63
CA VAL A 14 31.84 -7.24 -16.14
C VAL A 14 30.60 -6.52 -15.62
N PHE A 15 29.67 -6.20 -16.53
CA PHE A 15 28.27 -6.03 -16.17
C PHE A 15 27.76 -7.42 -15.77
N SER A 16 27.98 -7.78 -14.50
CA SER A 16 27.15 -8.80 -13.87
C SER A 16 25.75 -8.20 -13.79
N PHE A 17 24.92 -8.48 -14.81
CA PHE A 17 23.48 -8.53 -14.64
C PHE A 17 23.22 -9.64 -13.62
N VAL A 18 23.37 -9.32 -12.34
CA VAL A 18 22.67 -10.05 -11.29
C VAL A 18 21.21 -9.69 -11.57
N LEU A 19 20.51 -10.58 -12.29
CA LEU A 19 19.06 -10.60 -12.28
C LEU A 19 18.66 -10.69 -10.81
N THR A 20 18.38 -9.54 -10.20
CA THR A 20 17.79 -9.47 -8.87
C THR A 20 16.41 -10.08 -9.00
N CYS A 21 16.30 -11.39 -8.75
CA CYS A 21 15.01 -12.04 -8.68
C CYS A 21 14.23 -11.34 -7.55
N PRO A 22 13.07 -10.71 -7.83
CA PRO A 22 12.26 -10.13 -6.76
C PRO A 22 11.96 -11.22 -5.74
N ALA A 23 12.13 -10.90 -4.46
CA ALA A 23 11.85 -11.81 -3.36
C ALA A 23 10.34 -11.81 -3.07
N LEU A 24 9.77 -13.00 -2.84
CA LEU A 24 8.35 -13.20 -2.59
C LEU A 24 8.10 -13.28 -1.08
N ALA A 25 7.05 -12.61 -0.60
CA ALA A 25 6.61 -12.77 0.78
C ALA A 25 5.68 -13.97 0.92
N SER A 26 5.87 -14.73 2.00
CA SER A 26 5.16 -15.98 2.27
C SER A 26 3.70 -15.73 2.63
N GLY A 27 2.81 -15.42 1.70
CA GLY A 27 1.40 -15.15 2.06
C GLY A 27 0.67 -14.26 1.08
N SER A 28 -0.29 -13.45 1.53
CA SER A 28 -1.06 -12.52 0.71
C SER A 28 -0.29 -11.26 0.33
N SER A 29 0.88 -11.45 -0.29
CA SER A 29 1.65 -10.37 -0.91
C SER A 29 1.12 -10.03 -2.30
N ALA A 30 1.42 -8.84 -2.82
CA ALA A 30 1.02 -8.44 -4.17
C ALA A 30 1.57 -9.40 -5.24
N GLU A 31 2.82 -9.87 -5.08
CA GLU A 31 3.43 -10.79 -6.03
C GLU A 31 2.88 -12.21 -5.88
N SER A 32 2.62 -12.69 -4.66
CA SER A 32 1.97 -13.99 -4.44
C SER A 32 0.53 -14.02 -4.94
N LEU A 33 -0.20 -12.89 -4.86
CA LEU A 33 -1.53 -12.75 -5.45
C LEU A 33 -1.47 -12.84 -6.98
N LYS A 34 -0.51 -12.14 -7.61
CA LYS A 34 -0.26 -12.22 -9.05
C LYS A 34 0.11 -13.64 -9.49
N ASN A 35 0.94 -14.36 -8.73
CA ASN A 35 1.26 -15.75 -9.01
C ASN A 35 0.05 -16.67 -8.83
N ALA A 36 -0.81 -16.40 -7.83
CA ALA A 36 -2.05 -17.14 -7.64
C ALA A 36 -3.01 -16.93 -8.82
N ASP A 37 -3.15 -15.70 -9.32
CA ASP A 37 -3.93 -15.36 -10.52
C ASP A 37 -3.38 -16.04 -11.77
N ALA A 38 -2.06 -16.10 -11.90
CA ALA A 38 -1.39 -16.78 -13.01
C ALA A 38 -1.68 -18.29 -12.98
N LEU A 39 -1.47 -18.95 -11.84
CA LEU A 39 -1.78 -20.37 -11.69
C LEU A 39 -3.27 -20.66 -11.86
N TYR A 40 -4.15 -19.77 -11.41
CA TYR A 40 -5.59 -19.87 -11.63
C TYR A 40 -5.97 -19.79 -13.11
N SER A 41 -5.41 -18.82 -13.83
CA SER A 41 -5.63 -18.63 -15.26
C SER A 41 -5.14 -19.82 -16.11
N LEU A 42 -4.14 -20.54 -15.62
CA LEU A 42 -3.62 -21.77 -16.23
C LEU A 42 -4.36 -23.04 -15.78
N GLY A 43 -5.32 -22.93 -14.86
CA GLY A 43 -6.08 -24.07 -14.30
C GLY A 43 -5.30 -24.90 -13.27
N LEU A 44 -4.15 -24.41 -12.81
CA LEU A 44 -3.22 -25.13 -11.92
C LEU A 44 -3.49 -24.87 -10.43
N PHE A 45 -4.23 -23.81 -10.10
CA PHE A 45 -4.66 -23.49 -8.74
C PHE A 45 -6.10 -22.96 -8.77
N LYS A 46 -6.98 -23.38 -7.85
CA LYS A 46 -8.42 -23.04 -7.91
C LYS A 46 -8.94 -22.26 -6.70
N GLY A 47 -8.09 -21.95 -5.73
CA GLY A 47 -8.52 -21.32 -4.47
C GLY A 47 -9.47 -22.18 -3.64
N THR A 48 -10.35 -21.53 -2.88
CA THR A 48 -11.32 -22.14 -1.95
C THR A 48 -12.77 -21.89 -2.35
N GLY A 49 -13.01 -21.22 -3.49
CA GLY A 49 -14.32 -20.73 -3.91
C GLY A 49 -14.73 -19.36 -3.34
N SER A 50 -14.03 -18.87 -2.31
CA SER A 50 -14.18 -17.51 -1.76
C SER A 50 -12.92 -16.65 -1.93
N GLY A 51 -12.00 -17.09 -2.80
CA GLY A 51 -10.67 -16.51 -2.99
C GLY A 51 -9.57 -17.56 -2.88
N TYR A 52 -8.32 -17.11 -2.75
CA TYR A 52 -7.16 -18.01 -2.69
C TYR A 52 -6.77 -18.44 -1.28
N ASP A 53 -7.10 -17.60 -0.28
CA ASP A 53 -6.77 -17.85 1.13
C ASP A 53 -5.26 -18.06 1.34
N LEU A 54 -4.44 -17.12 0.84
CA LEU A 54 -2.98 -17.28 0.75
C LEU A 54 -2.28 -17.30 2.12
N ASP A 55 -2.89 -16.71 3.14
CA ASP A 55 -2.31 -16.65 4.49
C ASP A 55 -2.51 -17.95 5.28
N SER A 56 -3.45 -18.80 4.84
CA SER A 56 -3.79 -20.02 5.56
C SER A 56 -2.77 -21.14 5.32
N PRO A 57 -2.54 -22.02 6.30
CA PRO A 57 -1.72 -23.22 6.10
C PRO A 57 -2.37 -24.16 5.07
N PRO A 58 -1.62 -24.69 4.08
CA PRO A 58 -2.14 -25.67 3.15
C PRO A 58 -2.27 -27.03 3.83
N THR A 59 -3.32 -27.76 3.48
CA THR A 59 -3.50 -29.14 3.94
C THR A 59 -2.80 -30.14 3.02
N ARG A 60 -2.56 -31.34 3.51
CA ARG A 60 -1.91 -32.43 2.78
C ARG A 60 -2.66 -32.81 1.50
N ILE A 61 -3.99 -32.84 1.54
CA ILE A 61 -4.80 -33.09 0.34
C ILE A 61 -4.66 -31.96 -0.69
N GLN A 62 -4.57 -30.71 -0.25
CA GLN A 62 -4.34 -29.57 -1.15
C GLN A 62 -2.97 -29.68 -1.82
N GLY A 63 -1.92 -30.06 -1.07
CA GLY A 63 -0.59 -30.32 -1.63
C GLY A 63 -0.57 -31.43 -2.68
N LEU A 64 -1.29 -32.54 -2.46
CA LEU A 64 -1.40 -33.62 -3.46
C LEU A 64 -2.14 -33.16 -4.72
N ILE A 65 -3.24 -32.41 -4.57
CA ILE A 65 -3.99 -31.87 -5.71
C ILE A 65 -3.12 -30.90 -6.51
N MET A 66 -2.33 -30.06 -5.84
CA MET A 66 -1.36 -29.18 -6.52
C MET A 66 -0.35 -29.96 -7.34
N LEU A 67 0.22 -31.04 -6.78
CA LEU A 67 1.12 -31.93 -7.52
C LEU A 67 0.45 -32.50 -8.79
N ILE A 68 -0.75 -33.06 -8.65
CA ILE A 68 -1.49 -33.66 -9.77
C ILE A 68 -1.77 -32.64 -10.87
N ARG A 69 -2.11 -31.39 -10.51
CA ARG A 69 -2.30 -30.30 -11.46
C ARG A 69 -1.00 -29.88 -12.14
N LEU A 70 0.09 -29.75 -11.38
CA LEU A 70 1.42 -29.42 -11.92
C LEU A 70 1.97 -30.53 -12.84
N LEU A 71 1.46 -31.75 -12.74
CA LEU A 71 1.75 -32.84 -13.67
C LEU A 71 0.85 -32.84 -14.91
N GLY A 72 -0.20 -32.01 -14.95
CA GLY A 72 -1.19 -31.98 -16.03
C GLY A 72 -2.20 -33.13 -15.96
N GLU A 73 -2.31 -33.82 -14.82
CA GLU A 73 -3.02 -35.10 -14.70
C GLU A 73 -4.36 -34.98 -13.95
N GLU A 74 -4.88 -33.78 -13.68
CA GLU A 74 -6.13 -33.58 -12.92
C GLU A 74 -7.32 -34.32 -13.56
N GLN A 75 -7.49 -34.24 -14.88
CA GLN A 75 -8.60 -34.91 -15.55
C GLN A 75 -8.46 -36.45 -15.50
N ALA A 76 -7.23 -36.96 -15.56
CA ALA A 76 -6.96 -38.38 -15.40
C ALA A 76 -7.28 -38.85 -13.98
N ALA A 77 -6.93 -38.06 -12.96
CA ALA A 77 -7.28 -38.33 -11.57
C ALA A 77 -8.79 -38.35 -11.36
N LEU A 78 -9.51 -37.34 -11.87
CA LEU A 78 -10.98 -37.26 -11.76
C LEU A 78 -11.72 -38.40 -12.47
N SER A 79 -11.11 -38.97 -13.51
CA SER A 79 -11.66 -40.11 -14.27
C SER A 79 -11.17 -41.48 -13.78
N PHE A 80 -10.35 -41.52 -12.73
CA PHE A 80 -9.74 -42.75 -12.23
C PHE A 80 -10.73 -43.58 -11.40
N GLU A 81 -10.90 -44.86 -11.74
CA GLU A 81 -11.87 -45.76 -11.06
C GLU A 81 -11.21 -46.73 -10.07
N GLY A 82 -9.90 -46.60 -9.82
CA GLY A 82 -9.22 -47.40 -8.80
C GLY A 82 -9.68 -47.04 -7.39
N LYS A 83 -9.55 -48.00 -6.47
CA LYS A 83 -9.99 -47.87 -5.06
C LYS A 83 -8.81 -47.93 -4.09
N HIS A 84 -9.02 -47.39 -2.90
CA HIS A 84 -8.10 -47.51 -1.76
C HIS A 84 -8.82 -48.00 -0.50
N ASN A 85 -8.05 -48.44 0.50
CA ASN A 85 -8.57 -48.88 1.79
C ASN A 85 -8.46 -47.82 2.90
N LEU A 86 -8.10 -46.58 2.56
CA LEU A 86 -7.98 -45.48 3.53
C LEU A 86 -9.36 -45.05 4.03
N LYS A 87 -9.48 -44.82 5.35
CA LYS A 87 -10.76 -44.60 6.05
C LYS A 87 -11.08 -43.12 6.30
N ASP A 88 -10.09 -42.24 6.19
CA ASP A 88 -10.14 -40.83 6.55
C ASP A 88 -10.22 -39.89 5.34
N VAL A 89 -10.30 -40.43 4.13
CA VAL A 89 -10.40 -39.65 2.89
C VAL A 89 -11.85 -39.25 2.62
N PRO A 90 -12.19 -37.95 2.55
CA PRO A 90 -13.55 -37.53 2.27
C PRO A 90 -13.93 -37.81 0.80
N PRO A 91 -15.23 -38.01 0.48
CA PRO A 91 -15.67 -38.41 -0.87
C PRO A 91 -15.20 -37.49 -2.00
N TRP A 92 -15.08 -36.18 -1.74
CA TRP A 92 -14.62 -35.21 -2.75
C TRP A 92 -13.13 -35.38 -3.10
N ALA A 93 -12.32 -35.95 -2.20
CA ALA A 93 -10.88 -36.15 -2.36
C ALA A 93 -10.53 -37.56 -2.86
N ASP A 94 -11.47 -38.50 -2.81
CA ASP A 94 -11.27 -39.94 -3.11
C ASP A 94 -10.55 -40.18 -4.44
N LYS A 95 -11.00 -39.53 -5.51
CA LYS A 95 -10.41 -39.66 -6.86
C LYS A 95 -8.95 -39.22 -6.89
N TYR A 96 -8.62 -38.11 -6.23
CA TYR A 96 -7.25 -37.60 -6.16
C TYR A 96 -6.34 -38.52 -5.35
N VAL A 97 -6.81 -39.01 -4.20
CA VAL A 97 -6.02 -39.90 -3.34
C VAL A 97 -5.81 -41.25 -4.01
N SER A 98 -6.87 -41.85 -4.56
CA SER A 98 -6.81 -43.11 -5.29
C SER A 98 -5.82 -43.04 -6.46
N TYR A 99 -5.91 -41.97 -7.26
CA TYR A 99 -4.97 -41.75 -8.37
C TYR A 99 -3.54 -41.52 -7.88
N GLY A 100 -3.36 -40.71 -6.84
CA GLY A 100 -2.06 -40.43 -6.24
C GLY A 100 -1.37 -41.68 -5.70
N LEU A 101 -2.11 -42.61 -5.10
CA LEU A 101 -1.59 -43.92 -4.66
C LEU A 101 -1.20 -44.79 -5.85
N TYR A 102 -2.07 -44.88 -6.87
CA TYR A 102 -1.82 -45.67 -8.08
C TYR A 102 -0.55 -45.23 -8.82
N LYS A 103 -0.34 -43.92 -8.94
CA LYS A 103 0.85 -43.33 -9.58
C LYS A 103 2.09 -43.32 -8.69
N GLY A 104 1.94 -43.65 -7.40
CA GLY A 104 3.03 -43.60 -6.42
C GLY A 104 3.41 -42.19 -5.96
N TYR A 105 2.56 -41.19 -6.19
CA TYR A 105 2.77 -39.80 -5.74
C TYR A 105 2.62 -39.63 -4.24
N THR A 106 1.94 -40.55 -3.57
CA THR A 106 1.80 -40.61 -2.12
C THR A 106 1.69 -42.05 -1.64
N LYS A 107 1.92 -42.29 -0.35
CA LYS A 107 1.78 -43.60 0.31
C LYS A 107 0.78 -43.59 1.48
N GLY A 108 0.10 -42.46 1.72
CA GLY A 108 -0.65 -42.24 2.96
C GLY A 108 0.24 -41.87 4.15
N THR A 109 -0.35 -41.79 5.34
CA THR A 109 0.32 -41.59 6.63
C THR A 109 0.36 -42.87 7.48
N GLY A 110 -0.40 -43.90 7.07
CA GLY A 110 -0.46 -45.21 7.70
C GLY A 110 -1.18 -46.22 6.81
N ALA A 111 -1.37 -47.43 7.31
CA ALA A 111 -2.00 -48.52 6.54
C ALA A 111 -3.45 -48.22 6.11
N GLU A 112 -4.17 -47.41 6.90
CA GLU A 112 -5.58 -47.05 6.66
C GLU A 112 -5.84 -45.53 6.71
N SER A 113 -4.79 -44.70 6.69
CA SER A 113 -4.91 -43.24 6.82
C SER A 113 -4.13 -42.47 5.74
N PHE A 114 -4.73 -41.39 5.26
CA PHE A 114 -4.09 -40.37 4.41
C PHE A 114 -3.73 -39.09 5.16
N SER A 115 -4.50 -38.77 6.22
CA SER A 115 -4.53 -37.50 6.94
C SER A 115 -4.74 -36.29 6.02
N PRO A 116 -5.90 -36.16 5.34
CA PRO A 116 -6.10 -35.11 4.33
C PRO A 116 -5.98 -33.69 4.88
N ASP A 117 -6.42 -33.46 6.12
CA ASP A 117 -6.51 -32.13 6.73
C ASP A 117 -5.25 -31.74 7.52
N ASP A 118 -4.26 -32.63 7.65
CA ASP A 118 -2.99 -32.30 8.28
C ASP A 118 -2.28 -31.19 7.50
N VAL A 119 -1.67 -30.24 8.21
CA VAL A 119 -0.86 -29.18 7.59
C VAL A 119 0.36 -29.80 6.91
N ILE A 120 0.58 -29.48 5.64
CA ILE A 120 1.76 -29.93 4.91
C ILE A 120 2.94 -28.98 5.15
N ASP A 121 4.07 -29.53 5.57
CA ASP A 121 5.30 -28.74 5.79
C ASP A 121 6.08 -28.49 4.48
N GLY A 122 7.03 -27.54 4.53
CA GLY A 122 7.84 -27.18 3.37
C GLY A 122 8.62 -28.37 2.78
N LYS A 123 9.16 -29.26 3.62
CA LYS A 123 9.88 -30.47 3.18
C LYS A 123 8.99 -31.40 2.37
N SER A 124 7.77 -31.66 2.85
CA SER A 124 6.82 -32.53 2.18
C SER A 124 6.28 -31.92 0.89
N TYR A 125 6.01 -30.60 0.88
CA TYR A 125 5.56 -29.95 -0.34
C TYR A 125 6.65 -29.87 -1.41
N VAL A 126 7.89 -29.52 -1.04
CA VAL A 126 9.02 -29.51 -1.98
C VAL A 126 9.33 -30.92 -2.51
N THR A 127 9.13 -31.97 -1.71
CA THR A 127 9.20 -33.35 -2.20
C THR A 127 8.23 -33.61 -3.35
N PHE A 128 7.00 -33.08 -3.28
CA PHE A 128 6.05 -33.15 -4.39
C PHE A 128 6.53 -32.39 -5.62
N LEU A 129 7.06 -31.17 -5.45
CA LEU A 129 7.59 -30.39 -6.57
C LEU A 129 8.77 -31.08 -7.26
N LEU A 130 9.69 -31.68 -6.50
CA LEU A 130 10.79 -32.46 -7.05
C LEU A 130 10.28 -33.65 -7.89
N ARG A 131 9.20 -34.32 -7.46
CA ARG A 131 8.54 -35.36 -8.26
C ARG A 131 7.90 -34.81 -9.53
N ALA A 132 7.29 -33.63 -9.48
CA ALA A 132 6.78 -32.96 -10.68
C ALA A 132 7.91 -32.65 -11.69
N LEU A 133 9.08 -32.28 -11.19
CA LEU A 133 10.31 -32.03 -11.97
C LEU A 133 10.99 -33.32 -12.48
N GLY A 134 10.48 -34.50 -12.12
CA GLY A 134 10.99 -35.79 -12.60
C GLY A 134 12.09 -36.41 -11.73
N TYR A 135 12.36 -35.85 -10.54
CA TYR A 135 13.21 -36.49 -9.53
C TYR A 135 12.43 -37.55 -8.75
N ASN A 136 13.12 -38.60 -8.30
CA ASN A 136 12.51 -39.75 -7.65
C ASN A 136 13.26 -40.14 -6.37
N ASP A 137 12.60 -39.97 -5.23
CA ASP A 137 13.14 -40.31 -3.90
C ASP A 137 13.26 -41.82 -3.66
N ALA A 138 12.45 -42.64 -4.33
CA ALA A 138 12.60 -44.10 -4.28
C ALA A 138 13.77 -44.61 -5.15
N ALA A 139 14.16 -43.85 -6.17
CA ALA A 139 15.33 -44.14 -6.99
C ALA A 139 16.65 -43.58 -6.38
N GLY A 140 16.56 -42.87 -5.25
CA GLY A 140 17.72 -42.28 -4.58
C GLY A 140 18.21 -40.97 -5.19
N ASP A 141 17.40 -40.29 -6.02
CA ASP A 141 17.76 -38.98 -6.57
C ASP A 141 17.87 -37.90 -5.50
N PHE A 142 17.06 -38.03 -4.45
CA PHE A 142 17.06 -37.20 -3.25
C PHE A 142 16.42 -37.99 -2.10
N SER A 143 16.46 -37.47 -0.88
CA SER A 143 15.70 -38.03 0.25
C SER A 143 14.72 -36.99 0.79
N TRP A 144 13.64 -37.44 1.45
CA TRP A 144 12.67 -36.52 2.06
C TRP A 144 13.34 -35.53 3.04
N ASN A 145 14.34 -35.99 3.82
CA ASN A 145 15.09 -35.14 4.75
C ASN A 145 15.95 -34.07 4.04
N ALA A 146 16.42 -34.37 2.84
CA ALA A 146 17.28 -33.49 2.04
C ALA A 146 16.49 -32.70 0.98
N ALA A 147 15.17 -32.87 0.87
CA ALA A 147 14.38 -32.28 -0.21
C ALA A 147 14.58 -30.76 -0.36
N LEU A 148 14.63 -30.02 0.76
CA LEU A 148 14.88 -28.58 0.74
C LEU A 148 16.31 -28.26 0.24
N SER A 149 17.35 -28.89 0.80
CA SER A 149 18.73 -28.62 0.39
C SER A 149 19.00 -29.03 -1.06
N ASP A 150 18.47 -30.17 -1.50
CA ASP A 150 18.66 -30.68 -2.85
C ASP A 150 17.92 -29.81 -3.87
N SER A 151 16.70 -29.37 -3.55
CA SER A 151 15.95 -28.44 -4.40
C SER A 151 16.66 -27.09 -4.60
N ALA A 152 17.47 -26.65 -3.63
CA ALA A 152 18.31 -25.48 -3.81
C ALA A 152 19.46 -25.73 -4.81
N GLY A 153 20.05 -26.92 -4.79
CA GLY A 153 21.02 -27.36 -5.79
C GLY A 153 20.45 -27.47 -7.20
N PHE A 154 19.13 -27.69 -7.33
CA PHE A 154 18.43 -27.75 -8.62
C PHE A 154 17.89 -26.39 -9.09
N GLY A 155 18.09 -25.32 -8.30
CA GLY A 155 17.64 -23.97 -8.63
C GLY A 155 16.14 -23.73 -8.46
N LEU A 156 15.43 -24.56 -7.70
CA LEU A 156 14.02 -24.34 -7.37
C LEU A 156 13.85 -23.28 -6.28
N ILE A 157 14.65 -23.39 -5.21
CA ILE A 157 14.61 -22.49 -4.06
C ILE A 157 16.02 -21.95 -3.76
N SER A 158 16.14 -20.81 -3.10
CA SER A 158 17.46 -20.33 -2.67
C SER A 158 17.95 -21.09 -1.42
N PRO A 159 19.28 -21.18 -1.18
CA PRO A 159 19.80 -21.82 0.03
C PRO A 159 19.29 -21.20 1.34
N SER A 160 19.04 -19.88 1.35
CA SER A 160 18.44 -19.19 2.50
C SER A 160 16.96 -19.54 2.69
N ALA A 161 16.21 -19.68 1.59
CA ALA A 161 14.83 -20.16 1.63
C ALA A 161 14.75 -21.61 2.12
N ALA A 162 15.63 -22.49 1.64
CA ALA A 162 15.74 -23.87 2.10
C ALA A 162 15.98 -23.96 3.62
N SER A 163 16.87 -23.11 4.13
CA SER A 163 17.14 -23.02 5.56
C SER A 163 15.92 -22.52 6.34
N SER A 164 15.21 -21.51 5.82
CA SER A 164 14.04 -20.91 6.48
C SER A 164 12.84 -21.87 6.51
N LEU A 165 12.50 -22.49 5.38
CA LEU A 165 11.41 -23.46 5.27
C LEU A 165 11.65 -24.77 6.05
N SER A 166 12.86 -25.00 6.55
CA SER A 166 13.15 -26.15 7.40
C SER A 166 12.48 -26.06 8.78
N THR A 167 12.15 -24.84 9.22
CA THR A 167 11.54 -24.55 10.53
C THR A 167 10.27 -23.69 10.43
N ALA A 168 10.11 -22.91 9.36
CA ALA A 168 8.94 -22.07 9.17
C ALA A 168 7.68 -22.88 8.79
N PRO A 169 6.49 -22.50 9.28
CA PRO A 169 5.24 -23.03 8.77
C PRO A 169 5.06 -22.59 7.31
N LEU A 170 4.58 -23.50 6.47
CA LEU A 170 4.21 -23.21 5.09
C LEU A 170 2.80 -22.61 5.06
N ASN A 171 2.58 -21.55 4.28
CA ASN A 171 1.22 -21.11 3.94
C ASN A 171 0.90 -21.30 2.45
N ARG A 172 -0.33 -20.99 2.07
CA ARG A 172 -0.82 -21.17 0.71
C ARG A 172 -0.18 -20.19 -0.28
N GLY A 173 0.28 -19.02 0.17
CA GLY A 173 1.15 -18.12 -0.59
C GLY A 173 2.46 -18.79 -0.96
N ASP A 174 3.16 -19.39 0.01
CA ASP A 174 4.37 -20.18 -0.25
C ASP A 174 4.11 -21.33 -1.21
N MET A 175 3.00 -22.04 -1.02
CA MET A 175 2.61 -23.16 -1.88
C MET A 175 2.44 -22.68 -3.33
N VAL A 176 1.78 -21.53 -3.55
CA VAL A 176 1.62 -20.90 -4.87
C VAL A 176 2.98 -20.50 -5.45
N ASP A 177 3.80 -19.79 -4.69
CA ASP A 177 5.07 -19.25 -5.16
C ASP A 177 6.10 -20.34 -5.48
N LEU A 178 6.20 -21.37 -4.63
CA LEU A 178 7.01 -22.55 -4.90
C LEU A 178 6.53 -23.29 -6.16
N SER A 179 5.21 -23.39 -6.37
CA SER A 179 4.64 -24.01 -7.57
C SER A 179 4.95 -23.21 -8.82
N PHE A 180 4.86 -21.89 -8.74
CA PHE A 180 5.18 -21.00 -9.84
C PHE A 180 6.66 -21.13 -10.22
N CYS A 181 7.58 -21.10 -9.24
CA CYS A 181 9.00 -21.36 -9.50
C CYS A 181 9.24 -22.75 -10.09
N ALA A 182 8.54 -23.79 -9.61
CA ALA A 182 8.65 -25.13 -10.15
C ALA A 182 8.23 -25.22 -11.63
N LEU A 183 7.20 -24.48 -12.05
CA LEU A 183 6.82 -24.40 -13.47
C LEU A 183 7.95 -23.87 -14.36
N THR A 184 8.76 -22.94 -13.84
CA THR A 184 9.88 -22.36 -14.59
C THR A 184 11.16 -23.18 -14.54
N CYS A 185 11.24 -24.19 -13.68
CA CYS A 185 12.43 -25.03 -13.51
C CYS A 185 12.56 -26.08 -14.62
N PRO A 186 13.78 -26.35 -15.11
CA PRO A 186 14.06 -27.47 -16.00
C PRO A 186 13.69 -28.81 -15.34
N LEU A 187 13.19 -29.75 -16.13
CA LEU A 187 12.99 -31.13 -15.69
C LEU A 187 14.35 -31.82 -15.52
N LYS A 188 14.39 -32.83 -14.64
CA LYS A 188 15.59 -33.65 -14.40
C LYS A 188 16.15 -34.16 -15.72
N ALA A 189 17.42 -33.84 -15.97
CA ALA A 189 18.19 -34.24 -17.15
C ALA A 189 17.56 -33.84 -18.50
N GLN A 190 16.74 -32.78 -18.52
CA GLN A 190 16.18 -32.20 -19.75
C GLN A 190 16.41 -30.68 -19.78
N SER A 191 16.39 -30.11 -20.98
CA SER A 191 16.53 -28.66 -21.18
C SER A 191 15.18 -27.92 -21.20
N ILE A 192 14.06 -28.63 -21.12
CA ILE A 192 12.72 -28.04 -21.09
C ILE A 192 12.24 -27.85 -19.65
N SER A 193 11.50 -26.77 -19.42
CA SER A 193 10.85 -26.51 -18.13
C SER A 193 9.61 -27.37 -17.91
N LEU A 194 9.15 -27.44 -16.66
CA LEU A 194 7.86 -28.07 -16.36
C LEU A 194 6.70 -27.39 -17.10
N ALA A 195 6.70 -26.07 -17.22
CA ALA A 195 5.72 -25.33 -18.00
C ALA A 195 5.75 -25.72 -19.49
N GLU A 196 6.93 -25.85 -20.10
CA GLU A 196 7.06 -26.26 -21.51
C GLU A 196 6.55 -27.69 -21.76
N LYS A 197 6.78 -28.60 -20.80
CA LYS A 197 6.17 -29.94 -20.81
C LYS A 197 4.64 -29.86 -20.78
N LEU A 198 4.07 -29.02 -19.92
CA LEU A 198 2.61 -28.84 -19.82
C LEU A 198 2.01 -28.22 -21.09
N VAL A 199 2.74 -27.33 -21.77
CA VAL A 199 2.38 -26.82 -23.09
C VAL A 199 2.35 -27.94 -24.12
N SER A 200 3.38 -28.78 -24.14
CA SER A 200 3.46 -29.92 -25.07
C SER A 200 2.38 -30.98 -24.80
N ALA A 201 1.95 -31.11 -23.53
CA ALA A 201 0.82 -31.95 -23.13
C ALA A 201 -0.56 -31.30 -23.39
N GLY A 202 -0.61 -30.05 -23.85
CA GLY A 202 -1.87 -29.36 -24.15
C GLY A 202 -2.66 -28.90 -22.93
N VAL A 203 -2.04 -28.82 -21.74
CA VAL A 203 -2.69 -28.36 -20.50
C VAL A 203 -3.02 -26.87 -20.59
N PHE A 204 -2.11 -26.09 -21.18
CA PHE A 204 -2.34 -24.71 -21.58
C PHE A 204 -1.51 -24.38 -22.83
N THR A 205 -1.89 -23.34 -23.55
CA THR A 205 -1.19 -22.90 -24.76
C THR A 205 0.07 -22.09 -24.42
N LYS A 206 1.04 -22.06 -25.34
CA LYS A 206 2.22 -21.20 -25.20
C LYS A 206 1.87 -19.74 -24.90
N SER A 207 0.86 -19.20 -25.59
CA SER A 207 0.38 -17.83 -25.37
C SER A 207 -0.14 -17.60 -23.95
N GLN A 208 -0.86 -18.56 -23.37
CA GLN A 208 -1.27 -18.49 -21.97
C GLN A 208 -0.06 -18.57 -21.03
N GLY A 209 0.93 -19.43 -21.32
CA GLY A 209 2.16 -19.52 -20.54
C GLY A 209 2.97 -18.22 -20.53
N ASP A 210 3.17 -17.62 -21.71
CA ASP A 210 3.89 -16.34 -21.87
C ASP A 210 3.16 -15.20 -21.13
N LYS A 211 1.83 -15.10 -21.30
CA LYS A 211 1.01 -14.08 -20.62
C LYS A 211 1.10 -14.17 -19.10
N ASN A 212 1.21 -15.38 -18.56
CA ASN A 212 1.27 -15.65 -17.13
C ASN A 212 2.70 -15.76 -16.59
N GLY A 213 3.73 -15.50 -17.42
CA GLY A 213 5.13 -15.40 -16.98
C GLY A 213 5.85 -16.71 -16.69
N VAL A 214 5.21 -17.87 -16.88
CA VAL A 214 5.80 -19.20 -16.55
C VAL A 214 6.80 -19.70 -17.61
N LEU A 215 6.94 -18.99 -18.73
CA LEU A 215 7.86 -19.29 -19.83
C LEU A 215 8.99 -18.24 -19.98
N SER A 216 9.13 -17.32 -19.03
CA SER A 216 10.07 -16.18 -19.10
C SER A 216 11.48 -16.47 -18.56
N GLY A 217 11.81 -17.74 -18.32
CA GLY A 217 13.07 -18.17 -17.71
C GLY A 217 12.90 -18.68 -16.28
N GLN A 218 13.91 -19.39 -15.78
CA GLN A 218 13.88 -20.01 -14.46
C GLN A 218 13.89 -18.94 -13.36
N LEU A 219 12.92 -19.04 -12.45
CA LEU A 219 12.84 -18.26 -11.22
C LEU A 219 13.26 -19.13 -10.03
N VAL A 220 13.84 -18.48 -9.03
CA VAL A 220 14.27 -19.13 -7.79
C VAL A 220 13.40 -18.61 -6.65
N TYR A 221 12.74 -19.51 -5.93
CA TYR A 221 11.93 -19.13 -4.79
C TYR A 221 12.81 -18.60 -3.65
N ASN A 222 12.44 -17.43 -3.11
CA ASN A 222 13.03 -16.85 -1.92
C ASN A 222 11.97 -16.78 -0.83
N TYR A 223 12.29 -17.25 0.37
CA TYR A 223 11.41 -17.13 1.53
C TYR A 223 11.59 -15.74 2.15
N VAL A 224 10.53 -14.93 2.12
CA VAL A 224 10.43 -13.73 2.95
C VAL A 224 9.27 -13.96 3.91
N PRO A 225 9.48 -13.99 5.24
CA PRO A 225 8.39 -14.17 6.18
C PRO A 225 7.30 -13.11 5.97
N TYR A 226 6.06 -13.54 5.75
CA TYR A 226 4.92 -12.65 5.76
C TYR A 226 4.53 -12.32 7.19
N ASP A 227 4.51 -11.02 7.45
CA ASP A 227 3.99 -10.47 8.69
C ASP A 227 2.47 -10.30 8.54
N SER A 228 1.71 -11.27 9.06
CA SER A 228 0.24 -11.23 9.05
C SER A 228 -0.36 -10.31 10.13
N SER A 229 0.49 -9.63 10.92
CA SER A 229 0.01 -8.62 11.85
C SER A 229 -0.73 -7.51 11.12
N THR A 230 -1.75 -6.94 11.76
CA THR A 230 -2.52 -5.83 11.21
C THR A 230 -2.22 -4.56 11.99
N ILE A 231 -2.76 -4.46 13.21
CA ILE A 231 -2.48 -3.37 14.13
C ILE A 231 -2.25 -3.91 15.54
N SER A 232 -1.33 -3.27 16.26
CA SER A 232 -1.05 -3.53 17.67
C SER A 232 -1.01 -2.24 18.46
N TYR A 233 -1.27 -2.33 19.77
CA TYR A 233 -1.16 -1.23 20.71
C TYR A 233 -0.21 -1.62 21.84
N GLU A 234 0.67 -0.71 22.21
CA GLU A 234 1.47 -0.81 23.44
C GLU A 234 1.58 0.54 24.14
N LYS A 235 1.79 0.49 25.47
CA LYS A 235 2.15 1.65 26.28
C LYS A 235 3.59 1.50 26.75
N LYS A 236 4.46 2.42 26.36
CA LYS A 236 5.91 2.27 26.54
C LYS A 236 6.57 3.59 26.89
N THR A 237 7.59 3.55 27.76
CA THR A 237 8.44 4.70 28.03
C THR A 237 9.58 4.75 27.02
N VAL A 238 9.66 5.83 26.25
CA VAL A 238 10.65 6.05 25.19
C VAL A 238 11.20 7.47 25.34
N ALA A 239 12.53 7.63 25.28
CA ALA A 239 13.20 8.91 25.49
C ALA A 239 12.81 9.65 26.79
N GLY A 240 12.41 8.88 27.83
CA GLY A 240 11.97 9.41 29.13
C GLY A 240 10.52 9.87 29.20
N VAL A 241 9.70 9.62 28.17
CA VAL A 241 8.27 9.95 28.13
C VAL A 241 7.45 8.68 27.90
N THR A 242 6.39 8.48 28.68
CA THR A 242 5.44 7.38 28.47
C THR A 242 4.50 7.72 27.33
N ALA A 243 4.50 6.87 26.30
CA ALA A 243 3.71 7.00 25.09
C ALA A 243 2.72 5.85 24.94
N ASP A 244 1.55 6.18 24.42
CA ASP A 244 0.58 5.27 23.84
C ASP A 244 0.92 5.15 22.34
N ILE A 245 1.23 3.93 21.89
CA ILE A 245 1.76 3.66 20.55
C ILE A 245 0.87 2.64 19.86
N ILE A 246 0.40 2.98 18.67
CA ILE A 246 -0.26 2.04 17.76
C ILE A 246 0.68 1.81 16.58
N THR A 247 1.06 0.55 16.37
CA THR A 247 1.84 0.13 15.20
C THR A 247 0.89 -0.51 14.19
N VAL A 248 0.99 -0.08 12.94
CA VAL A 248 0.10 -0.45 11.84
C VAL A 248 0.92 -1.05 10.72
N ASN A 249 0.64 -2.29 10.37
CA ASN A 249 1.31 -2.99 9.29
C ASN A 249 0.65 -2.72 7.94
N LEU A 250 1.16 -1.71 7.24
CA LEU A 250 0.66 -1.31 5.93
C LEU A 250 0.98 -2.31 4.81
N ASN A 251 1.88 -3.26 5.06
CA ASN A 251 2.15 -4.36 4.12
C ASN A 251 1.04 -5.43 4.15
N ASN A 252 0.16 -5.39 5.15
CA ASN A 252 -0.98 -6.29 5.23
C ASN A 252 -2.14 -5.73 4.40
N SER A 253 -2.59 -6.46 3.40
CA SER A 253 -3.66 -6.05 2.47
C SER A 253 -5.02 -5.82 3.15
N ARG A 254 -5.23 -6.36 4.36
CA ARG A 254 -6.44 -6.11 5.16
C ARG A 254 -6.42 -4.76 5.87
N VAL A 255 -5.26 -4.10 5.94
CA VAL A 255 -5.13 -2.81 6.60
C VAL A 255 -5.36 -1.72 5.57
N SER A 256 -6.08 -0.66 5.92
CA SER A 256 -6.09 0.57 5.13
C SER A 256 -6.11 1.81 6.02
N VAL A 257 -5.56 2.91 5.51
CA VAL A 257 -5.48 4.18 6.24
C VAL A 257 -6.19 5.28 5.47
N LYS A 258 -7.03 6.04 6.16
CA LYS A 258 -7.80 7.14 5.56
C LYS A 258 -7.72 8.38 6.42
N SER A 259 -7.50 9.53 5.78
CA SER A 259 -7.81 10.81 6.41
C SER A 259 -9.31 11.07 6.27
N ALA A 260 -9.91 11.70 7.28
CA ALA A 260 -11.32 12.06 7.27
C ALA A 260 -11.53 13.43 7.89
N LEU A 261 -12.36 14.24 7.24
CA LEU A 261 -12.87 15.50 7.76
C LEU A 261 -14.32 15.32 8.21
N VAL A 262 -14.72 15.93 9.32
CA VAL A 262 -16.10 15.87 9.82
C VAL A 262 -17.07 16.32 8.73
N SER A 263 -18.02 15.44 8.38
CA SER A 263 -19.01 15.66 7.31
C SER A 263 -18.43 16.00 5.93
N ASN A 264 -17.14 15.76 5.70
CA ASN A 264 -16.42 16.21 4.51
C ASN A 264 -16.57 17.73 4.26
N THR A 265 -16.71 18.53 5.32
CA THR A 265 -16.95 19.98 5.27
C THR A 265 -15.92 20.74 6.10
N ILE A 266 -15.31 21.76 5.52
CA ILE A 266 -14.38 22.67 6.19
C ILE A 266 -15.10 23.42 7.30
N GLY A 267 -14.42 23.59 8.43
CA GLY A 267 -14.97 24.26 9.59
C GLY A 267 -15.92 23.39 10.43
N ALA A 268 -16.41 22.27 9.91
CA ALA A 268 -17.24 21.35 10.67
C ALA A 268 -16.42 20.69 11.78
N THR A 269 -17.03 20.57 12.96
CA THR A 269 -16.41 19.93 14.11
C THR A 269 -17.35 18.94 14.77
N ALA A 270 -16.80 17.89 15.37
CA ALA A 270 -17.56 16.94 16.16
C ALA A 270 -16.77 16.48 17.39
N PRO A 271 -17.45 16.05 18.46
CA PRO A 271 -16.79 15.34 19.56
C PRO A 271 -16.07 14.10 19.03
N PHE A 272 -14.90 13.79 19.60
CA PHE A 272 -14.11 12.63 19.17
C PHE A 272 -14.89 11.30 19.26
N SER A 273 -15.75 11.16 20.27
CA SER A 273 -16.63 10.01 20.43
C SER A 273 -17.58 9.82 19.25
N SER A 274 -18.19 10.90 18.75
CA SER A 274 -19.07 10.86 17.58
C SER A 274 -18.31 10.44 16.32
N ILE A 275 -17.11 10.99 16.10
CA ILE A 275 -16.25 10.62 14.97
C ILE A 275 -15.93 9.11 15.01
N VAL A 276 -15.50 8.59 16.16
CA VAL A 276 -15.20 7.16 16.34
C VAL A 276 -16.44 6.29 16.10
N SER A 277 -17.61 6.69 16.59
CA SER A 277 -18.84 5.91 16.43
C SER A 277 -19.30 5.80 14.97
N GLN A 278 -18.94 6.77 14.13
CA GLN A 278 -19.31 6.82 12.71
C GLN A 278 -18.23 6.24 11.79
N SER A 279 -17.01 6.02 12.28
CA SER A 279 -15.89 5.61 11.42
C SER A 279 -15.93 4.14 11.06
N GLY A 280 -16.21 3.24 12.01
CA GLY A 280 -15.97 1.79 11.85
C GLY A 280 -14.48 1.41 11.88
N ALA A 281 -13.60 2.37 12.16
CA ALA A 281 -12.15 2.17 12.16
C ALA A 281 -11.68 1.39 13.39
N ALA A 282 -10.63 0.58 13.23
CA ALA A 282 -9.99 -0.15 14.31
C ALA A 282 -9.08 0.76 15.17
N ALA A 283 -8.54 1.85 14.59
CA ALA A 283 -7.86 2.91 15.33
C ALA A 283 -8.18 4.29 14.75
N VAL A 284 -8.23 5.31 15.61
CA VAL A 284 -8.44 6.72 15.21
C VAL A 284 -7.56 7.63 16.04
N ILE A 285 -6.88 8.58 15.40
CA ILE A 285 -6.20 9.70 16.06
C ILE A 285 -6.65 11.04 15.47
N ASN A 286 -6.47 12.13 16.22
CA ASN A 286 -6.58 13.47 15.64
C ASN A 286 -5.48 13.71 14.58
N ALA A 287 -5.76 14.57 13.61
CA ALA A 287 -4.84 14.88 12.51
C ALA A 287 -4.44 16.37 12.49
N ASN A 288 -4.66 17.05 11.36
CA ASN A 288 -4.20 18.41 11.07
C ASN A 288 -4.55 19.42 12.18
N PHE A 289 -3.73 20.47 12.27
CA PHE A 289 -4.08 21.68 13.00
C PHE A 289 -5.27 22.38 12.33
N PHE A 290 -5.92 23.26 13.10
CA PHE A 290 -6.99 24.12 12.60
C PHE A 290 -7.12 25.38 13.48
N GLU A 291 -7.79 26.40 12.95
CA GLU A 291 -8.10 27.65 13.64
C GLU A 291 -9.15 27.44 14.75
N ALA A 292 -8.72 26.81 15.84
CA ALA A 292 -9.62 26.28 16.86
C ALA A 292 -10.42 27.35 17.63
N TYR A 293 -9.96 28.60 17.62
CA TYR A 293 -10.58 29.70 18.36
C TYR A 293 -11.37 30.68 17.48
N GLU A 294 -11.29 30.54 16.15
CA GLU A 294 -12.04 31.36 15.19
C GLU A 294 -13.44 30.80 14.93
N SER A 295 -14.39 31.61 14.45
CA SER A 295 -15.74 31.11 14.15
C SER A 295 -15.73 30.02 13.07
N PHE A 296 -14.89 30.18 12.06
CA PHE A 296 -14.68 29.21 10.98
C PHE A 296 -13.40 28.41 11.22
N LYS A 297 -13.54 27.12 11.53
CA LYS A 297 -12.46 26.22 11.97
C LYS A 297 -11.63 25.70 10.78
N ILE A 298 -10.90 26.58 10.13
CA ILE A 298 -10.15 26.27 8.90
C ILE A 298 -8.96 25.36 9.22
N PRO A 299 -8.72 24.29 8.45
CA PRO A 299 -7.53 23.46 8.57
C PRO A 299 -6.24 24.21 8.25
N ILE A 300 -5.13 23.75 8.81
CA ILE A 300 -3.78 24.21 8.47
C ILE A 300 -3.05 23.04 7.78
N GLY A 301 -2.62 23.28 6.54
CA GLY A 301 -2.01 22.28 5.66
C GLY A 301 -3.02 21.40 4.91
N HIS A 302 -2.53 20.66 3.92
CA HIS A 302 -3.34 19.84 3.01
C HIS A 302 -4.22 18.81 3.73
N ILE A 303 -5.42 18.61 3.19
CA ILE A 303 -6.29 17.48 3.50
C ILE A 303 -6.82 16.90 2.20
N MET A 304 -6.51 15.62 1.97
CA MET A 304 -7.15 14.80 0.93
C MET A 304 -7.83 13.61 1.58
N SER A 305 -9.07 13.34 1.20
CA SER A 305 -9.83 12.19 1.63
C SER A 305 -10.44 11.49 0.41
N ASN A 306 -10.33 10.16 0.35
CA ASN A 306 -10.84 9.34 -0.76
C ASN A 306 -10.37 9.80 -2.16
N GLY A 307 -9.11 10.23 -2.27
CA GLY A 307 -8.51 10.73 -3.51
C GLY A 307 -8.96 12.13 -3.92
N GLN A 308 -9.76 12.81 -3.10
CA GLN A 308 -10.26 14.16 -3.36
C GLN A 308 -9.65 15.15 -2.38
N PHE A 309 -9.12 16.26 -2.89
CA PHE A 309 -8.69 17.36 -2.03
C PHE A 309 -9.90 18.02 -1.39
N VAL A 310 -9.87 18.08 -0.06
CA VAL A 310 -10.86 18.79 0.74
C VAL A 310 -10.35 20.19 1.04
N TYR A 311 -9.04 20.32 1.31
CA TYR A 311 -8.37 21.59 1.55
C TYR A 311 -6.94 21.52 1.00
N GLY A 312 -6.52 22.51 0.22
CA GLY A 312 -5.24 22.51 -0.48
C GLY A 312 -4.49 23.81 -0.27
N VAL A 313 -3.47 23.79 0.59
CA VAL A 313 -2.56 24.91 0.84
C VAL A 313 -1.14 24.39 0.98
N SER A 314 -0.22 24.94 0.18
CA SER A 314 1.16 24.45 0.11
C SER A 314 2.03 24.94 1.27
N GLY A 315 3.10 24.20 1.58
CA GLY A 315 4.18 24.70 2.46
C GLY A 315 4.42 23.91 3.75
N LEU A 316 3.60 22.91 4.08
CA LEU A 316 3.77 22.10 5.28
C LEU A 316 4.17 20.65 4.99
N SER A 317 4.89 20.07 5.96
CA SER A 317 5.20 18.65 5.97
C SER A 317 3.93 17.82 5.92
N SER A 318 3.87 16.88 4.99
CA SER A 318 2.67 16.11 4.71
C SER A 318 2.99 14.63 4.58
N PHE A 319 2.05 13.80 5.04
CA PHE A 319 2.05 12.35 4.86
C PHE A 319 0.91 11.98 3.93
N GLY A 320 1.26 11.42 2.78
CA GLY A 320 0.35 10.87 1.80
C GLY A 320 0.25 9.36 1.90
N PHE A 321 -0.95 8.82 1.71
CA PHE A 321 -1.24 7.39 1.70
C PHE A 321 -1.81 7.01 0.34
N THR A 322 -1.15 6.08 -0.35
CA THR A 322 -1.56 5.60 -1.66
C THR A 322 -2.57 4.47 -1.57
N GLU A 323 -3.17 4.11 -2.71
CA GLU A 323 -4.11 2.98 -2.85
C GLU A 323 -3.49 1.63 -2.45
N ASP A 324 -2.18 1.46 -2.64
CA ASP A 324 -1.42 0.28 -2.23
C ASP A 324 -0.78 0.43 -0.83
N ASN A 325 -1.34 1.31 0.01
CA ASN A 325 -0.91 1.59 1.39
C ASN A 325 0.55 2.03 1.56
N LYS A 326 1.22 2.52 0.51
CA LYS A 326 2.52 3.17 0.67
C LYS A 326 2.34 4.54 1.29
N VAL A 327 3.32 4.93 2.10
CA VAL A 327 3.39 6.26 2.70
C VAL A 327 4.44 7.06 1.97
N VAL A 328 4.06 8.24 1.49
CA VAL A 328 4.96 9.24 0.94
C VAL A 328 5.01 10.44 1.87
N ALA A 329 6.21 10.92 2.18
CA ALA A 329 6.40 12.04 3.09
C ALA A 329 7.23 13.12 2.40
N GLY A 330 6.85 14.39 2.58
CA GLY A 330 7.55 15.53 1.98
C GLY A 330 6.85 16.85 2.25
N ARG A 331 7.15 17.88 1.47
CA ARG A 331 6.55 19.23 1.57
C ARG A 331 5.93 19.62 0.23
N PRO A 332 4.89 18.90 -0.22
CA PRO A 332 4.39 19.03 -1.59
C PRO A 332 3.79 20.40 -1.86
N ALA A 333 4.26 21.01 -2.95
CA ALA A 333 3.73 22.26 -3.50
C ALA A 333 2.59 21.97 -4.48
N PHE A 334 1.40 21.65 -3.96
CA PHE A 334 0.22 21.38 -4.78
C PHE A 334 -0.41 22.64 -5.34
N PHE A 335 -0.61 22.65 -6.65
CA PHE A 335 -1.51 23.53 -7.39
C PHE A 335 -2.63 22.70 -8.00
N PHE A 336 -3.67 23.37 -8.48
CA PHE A 336 -4.88 22.75 -9.00
C PHE A 336 -5.18 23.28 -10.39
N ASN A 337 -5.05 22.46 -11.41
CA ASN A 337 -5.27 22.89 -12.77
C ASN A 337 -6.73 22.63 -13.18
N VAL A 338 -7.45 23.68 -13.57
CA VAL A 338 -8.71 23.55 -14.30
C VAL A 338 -8.40 23.76 -15.78
N ALA A 339 -8.59 22.73 -16.60
CA ALA A 339 -8.24 22.76 -18.02
C ALA A 339 -9.43 22.41 -18.90
N VAL A 340 -9.55 23.07 -20.04
CA VAL A 340 -10.51 22.68 -21.07
C VAL A 340 -10.04 21.37 -21.71
N GLU A 341 -10.93 20.37 -21.74
CA GLU A 341 -10.60 19.05 -22.30
C GLU A 341 -10.19 19.16 -23.77
N GLY A 342 -9.04 18.57 -24.12
CA GLY A 342 -8.50 18.62 -25.49
C GLY A 342 -7.90 19.97 -25.89
N ASN A 343 -7.76 20.92 -24.96
CA ASN A 343 -7.13 22.23 -25.21
C ASN A 343 -5.87 22.42 -24.37
N GLU A 344 -4.73 22.55 -25.03
CA GLU A 344 -3.45 22.70 -24.34
C GLU A 344 -3.19 24.10 -23.79
N VAL A 345 -3.94 25.10 -24.26
CA VAL A 345 -3.74 26.53 -23.97
C VAL A 345 -4.71 27.03 -22.90
N LYS A 346 -6.01 26.66 -22.98
CA LYS A 346 -7.04 27.09 -22.02
C LYS A 346 -6.94 26.30 -20.71
N LYS A 347 -6.08 26.80 -19.81
CA LYS A 347 -5.79 26.22 -18.50
C LYS A 347 -5.71 27.33 -17.45
N TRP A 348 -6.27 27.05 -16.27
CA TRP A 348 -6.33 27.97 -15.14
C TRP A 348 -5.68 27.29 -13.92
N PRO A 349 -4.36 27.46 -13.72
CA PRO A 349 -3.71 27.01 -12.50
C PRO A 349 -4.24 27.82 -11.32
N CYS A 350 -4.86 27.12 -10.37
CA CYS A 350 -5.32 27.63 -9.10
C CYS A 350 -4.30 27.28 -8.02
N TYR A 351 -3.89 28.25 -7.22
CA TYR A 351 -2.81 28.09 -6.26
C TYR A 351 -3.27 27.34 -5.01
N GLU A 352 -4.56 27.49 -4.67
CA GLU A 352 -5.14 26.90 -3.47
C GLU A 352 -6.55 26.34 -3.74
N LEU A 353 -6.99 25.46 -2.85
CA LEU A 353 -8.32 24.87 -2.87
C LEU A 353 -8.97 25.02 -1.50
N ASN A 354 -10.16 25.62 -1.51
CA ASN A 354 -11.01 25.93 -0.37
C ASN A 354 -10.33 26.78 0.73
N SER A 355 -9.29 27.54 0.38
CA SER A 355 -8.67 28.48 1.30
C SER A 355 -9.52 29.72 1.50
N ILE A 356 -9.32 30.42 2.61
CA ILE A 356 -9.96 31.72 2.86
C ILE A 356 -9.18 32.91 2.25
N ALA A 357 -8.06 32.64 1.56
CA ALA A 357 -7.16 33.67 1.08
C ALA A 357 -7.67 34.26 -0.24
N GLN A 358 -8.13 35.51 -0.20
CA GLN A 358 -8.58 36.25 -1.37
C GLN A 358 -7.72 37.51 -1.53
N THR A 359 -6.63 37.41 -2.29
CA THR A 359 -5.75 38.52 -2.64
C THR A 359 -5.75 38.74 -4.15
N TYR A 360 -5.41 39.93 -4.62
CA TYR A 360 -5.39 40.24 -6.06
C TYR A 360 -4.50 39.30 -6.88
N SER A 361 -3.43 38.75 -6.29
CA SER A 361 -2.50 37.83 -6.95
C SER A 361 -2.88 36.36 -6.85
N ASN A 362 -3.89 35.98 -6.06
CA ASN A 362 -4.23 34.58 -5.80
C ASN A 362 -5.31 34.04 -6.76
N SER A 363 -5.39 32.71 -6.86
CA SER A 363 -6.47 31.98 -7.53
C SER A 363 -6.87 30.78 -6.69
N VAL A 364 -8.16 30.67 -6.36
CA VAL A 364 -8.69 29.67 -5.41
C VAL A 364 -9.88 28.94 -5.99
N ILE A 365 -9.91 27.62 -5.83
CA ILE A 365 -11.08 26.80 -6.15
C ILE A 365 -11.93 26.63 -4.90
N TYR A 366 -13.24 26.87 -5.01
CA TYR A 366 -14.22 26.64 -3.96
C TYR A 366 -15.17 25.51 -4.36
N THR A 367 -15.07 24.37 -3.68
CA THR A 367 -15.91 23.17 -3.85
C THR A 367 -16.97 23.10 -2.75
N PRO A 368 -17.97 22.19 -2.84
CA PRO A 368 -18.98 22.00 -1.79
C PRO A 368 -18.40 21.69 -0.41
N ALA A 369 -17.15 21.22 -0.32
CA ALA A 369 -16.47 21.04 0.95
C ALA A 369 -16.20 22.35 1.70
N TYR A 370 -16.15 23.51 1.03
CA TYR A 370 -16.07 24.81 1.70
C TYR A 370 -17.39 25.20 2.38
N GLY A 371 -18.51 24.73 1.83
CA GLY A 371 -19.87 25.13 2.19
C GLY A 371 -20.69 25.44 0.93
N SER A 372 -21.95 25.86 1.12
CA SER A 372 -22.85 26.23 0.01
C SER A 372 -22.75 27.70 -0.42
N VAL A 373 -22.08 28.54 0.37
CA VAL A 373 -21.95 29.98 0.13
C VAL A 373 -20.50 30.42 0.26
N LEU A 374 -20.02 31.13 -0.76
CA LEU A 374 -18.74 31.83 -0.78
C LEU A 374 -18.96 33.32 -0.57
N ASN A 375 -18.43 33.87 0.53
CA ASN A 375 -18.42 35.30 0.77
C ASN A 375 -17.18 35.93 0.13
N ILE A 376 -17.37 36.97 -0.68
CA ILE A 376 -16.30 37.65 -1.40
C ILE A 376 -15.73 38.76 -0.51
N LYS A 377 -14.43 38.73 -0.29
CA LYS A 377 -13.66 39.68 0.52
C LYS A 377 -12.85 40.66 -0.32
N THR A 378 -12.51 40.26 -1.55
CA THR A 378 -11.70 41.03 -2.49
C THR A 378 -12.28 40.86 -3.89
N ASP A 379 -12.26 41.94 -4.67
CA ASP A 379 -12.75 41.95 -6.05
C ASP A 379 -11.99 40.94 -6.93
N ALA A 380 -12.72 40.24 -7.79
CA ALA A 380 -12.19 39.16 -8.62
C ALA A 380 -13.10 38.81 -9.80
N THR A 381 -12.64 37.90 -10.65
CA THR A 381 -13.49 37.18 -11.60
C THR A 381 -13.88 35.83 -11.00
N ALA A 382 -15.19 35.57 -10.93
CA ALA A 382 -15.74 34.27 -10.56
C ALA A 382 -16.12 33.46 -11.80
N VAL A 383 -15.65 32.22 -11.87
CA VAL A 383 -15.97 31.24 -12.93
C VAL A 383 -16.70 30.08 -12.28
N THR A 384 -17.98 29.90 -12.57
CA THR A 384 -18.80 28.83 -11.97
C THR A 384 -18.85 27.63 -12.90
N ILE A 385 -18.44 26.46 -12.40
CA ILE A 385 -18.49 25.19 -13.11
C ILE A 385 -19.66 24.40 -12.55
N THR A 386 -20.52 23.87 -13.41
CA THR A 386 -21.59 22.91 -13.05
C THR A 386 -21.52 21.73 -14.01
N ASN A 387 -21.62 20.50 -13.51
CA ASN A 387 -21.54 19.28 -14.32
C ASN A 387 -20.32 19.24 -15.27
N GLY A 388 -19.15 19.69 -14.80
CA GLY A 388 -17.91 19.73 -15.57
C GLY A 388 -17.90 20.74 -16.72
N ARG A 389 -18.78 21.74 -16.72
CA ARG A 389 -18.83 22.81 -17.72
C ARG A 389 -18.86 24.20 -17.10
N VAL A 390 -18.18 25.15 -17.72
CA VAL A 390 -18.29 26.57 -17.37
C VAL A 390 -19.73 27.03 -17.62
N SER A 391 -20.40 27.48 -16.58
CA SER A 391 -21.82 27.90 -16.59
C SER A 391 -21.98 29.40 -16.42
N SER A 392 -21.04 30.07 -15.75
CA SER A 392 -20.98 31.53 -15.69
C SER A 392 -19.54 32.02 -15.55
N VAL A 393 -19.30 33.21 -16.07
CA VAL A 393 -18.07 33.99 -15.89
C VAL A 393 -18.51 35.41 -15.59
N SER A 394 -18.19 35.94 -14.41
CA SER A 394 -18.66 37.28 -14.01
C SER A 394 -17.69 37.92 -13.03
N PRO A 395 -17.57 39.27 -13.03
CA PRO A 395 -16.92 39.94 -11.93
C PRO A 395 -17.72 39.71 -10.63
N CYS A 396 -17.01 39.66 -9.52
CA CYS A 396 -17.57 39.66 -8.18
C CYS A 396 -16.80 40.66 -7.32
N TYR A 397 -17.48 41.27 -6.37
CA TYR A 397 -16.98 42.40 -5.59
C TYR A 397 -16.97 42.07 -4.10
N ALA A 398 -16.07 42.71 -3.35
CA ALA A 398 -16.03 42.60 -1.90
C ALA A 398 -17.41 42.92 -1.29
N GLY A 399 -17.93 41.99 -0.49
CA GLY A 399 -19.28 42.04 0.08
C GLY A 399 -20.31 41.15 -0.63
N ASP A 400 -20.01 40.67 -1.84
CA ASP A 400 -20.88 39.73 -2.56
C ASP A 400 -20.93 38.36 -1.87
N SER A 401 -21.99 37.61 -2.16
CA SER A 401 -22.15 36.21 -1.77
C SER A 401 -22.50 35.38 -3.00
N LEU A 402 -21.71 34.34 -3.27
CA LEU A 402 -21.91 33.43 -4.39
C LEU A 402 -22.34 32.05 -3.88
N SER A 403 -23.30 31.41 -4.56
CA SER A 403 -23.68 30.03 -4.26
C SER A 403 -22.70 29.05 -4.91
N ILE A 404 -22.10 28.19 -4.10
CA ILE A 404 -21.25 27.10 -4.60
C ILE A 404 -22.17 25.96 -5.08
N PRO A 405 -22.09 25.54 -6.34
CA PRO A 405 -22.98 24.50 -6.87
C PRO A 405 -22.66 23.12 -6.29
N GLU A 406 -23.69 22.33 -5.98
CA GLU A 406 -23.53 20.97 -5.41
C GLU A 406 -22.80 20.00 -6.36
N ASP A 407 -22.97 20.18 -7.66
CA ASP A 407 -22.43 19.36 -8.74
C ASP A 407 -21.23 20.03 -9.46
N GLY A 408 -20.53 20.93 -8.75
CA GLY A 408 -19.52 21.77 -9.36
C GLY A 408 -18.61 22.52 -8.38
N TYR A 409 -18.08 23.66 -8.82
CA TYR A 409 -17.18 24.50 -8.02
C TYR A 409 -17.06 25.91 -8.64
N ILE A 410 -16.51 26.86 -7.87
CA ILE A 410 -16.19 28.22 -8.33
C ILE A 410 -14.67 28.38 -8.40
N LEU A 411 -14.13 28.89 -9.52
CA LEU A 411 -12.79 29.49 -9.51
C LEU A 411 -12.94 30.96 -9.18
N TRP A 412 -12.32 31.38 -8.09
CA TRP A 412 -12.14 32.77 -7.74
C TRP A 412 -10.76 33.21 -8.22
N LEU A 413 -10.72 34.18 -9.15
CA LEU A 413 -9.50 34.61 -9.83
C LEU A 413 -9.23 36.09 -9.53
N GLY A 414 -8.21 36.38 -8.72
CA GLY A 414 -7.84 37.74 -8.36
C GLY A 414 -7.45 38.61 -9.57
N GLY A 415 -7.59 39.93 -9.43
CA GLY A 415 -7.35 40.88 -10.54
C GLY A 415 -5.95 40.78 -11.17
N ASP A 416 -4.90 40.64 -10.37
CA ASP A 416 -3.53 40.51 -10.87
C ASP A 416 -3.33 39.15 -11.55
N TYR A 417 -3.97 38.08 -11.05
CA TYR A 417 -3.96 36.77 -11.72
C TYR A 417 -4.55 36.87 -13.13
N THR A 418 -5.72 37.52 -13.27
CA THR A 418 -6.36 37.72 -14.59
C THR A 418 -5.61 38.68 -15.50
N SER A 419 -4.63 39.41 -14.96
CA SER A 419 -3.75 40.32 -15.70
C SER A 419 -2.44 39.66 -16.16
N THR A 420 -2.21 38.39 -15.80
CA THR A 420 -1.00 37.67 -16.21
C THR A 420 -0.99 37.36 -17.71
N SER A 421 0.21 37.24 -18.29
CA SER A 421 0.38 36.96 -19.72
C SER A 421 -0.09 35.56 -20.14
N TYR A 422 -0.27 34.65 -19.19
CA TYR A 422 -0.73 33.28 -19.42
C TYR A 422 -2.24 33.11 -19.14
N TYR A 423 -2.93 34.13 -18.62
CA TYR A 423 -4.37 34.07 -18.42
C TYR A 423 -5.10 34.02 -19.77
N THR A 424 -6.08 33.13 -19.87
CA THR A 424 -7.01 33.04 -20.98
C THR A 424 -8.42 33.17 -20.46
N ALA A 425 -9.28 33.94 -21.13
CA ALA A 425 -10.67 34.10 -20.68
C ALA A 425 -11.45 32.78 -20.85
N PRO A 426 -12.15 32.28 -19.81
CA PRO A 426 -13.06 31.15 -19.95
C PRO A 426 -14.29 31.50 -20.79
N GLU A 427 -14.82 30.52 -21.52
CA GLU A 427 -16.06 30.66 -22.26
C GLU A 427 -17.16 29.78 -21.64
N ILE A 428 -18.39 30.29 -21.60
CA ILE A 428 -19.55 29.50 -21.18
C ILE A 428 -19.69 28.30 -22.11
N GLY A 429 -19.84 27.10 -21.53
CA GLY A 429 -19.94 25.83 -22.23
C GLY A 429 -18.63 25.04 -22.32
N ASP A 430 -17.48 25.67 -22.04
CA ASP A 430 -16.17 24.99 -21.98
C ASP A 430 -16.27 23.76 -21.06
N LYS A 431 -15.94 22.58 -21.60
CA LYS A 431 -15.89 21.33 -20.83
C LYS A 431 -14.53 21.25 -20.14
N VAL A 432 -14.52 21.12 -18.82
CA VAL A 432 -13.30 21.25 -18.01
C VAL A 432 -13.06 20.06 -17.10
N SER A 433 -11.78 19.80 -16.82
CA SER A 433 -11.33 18.85 -15.80
C SER A 433 -10.51 19.57 -14.74
N LEU A 434 -10.73 19.21 -13.47
CA LEU A 434 -9.91 19.63 -12.34
C LEU A 434 -8.87 18.54 -12.02
N THR A 435 -7.59 18.90 -12.02
CA THR A 435 -6.49 17.96 -11.72
C THR A 435 -5.48 18.60 -10.77
N PRO A 436 -5.26 18.03 -9.56
CA PRO A 436 -4.17 18.47 -8.70
C PRO A 436 -2.82 18.04 -9.29
N TYR A 437 -1.80 18.88 -9.13
CA TYR A 437 -0.44 18.58 -9.57
C TYR A 437 0.59 19.27 -8.68
N LEU A 438 1.82 18.74 -8.67
CA LEU A 438 2.93 19.40 -8.01
C LEU A 438 3.46 20.53 -8.92
N PHE A 439 3.40 21.77 -8.45
CA PHE A 439 3.89 22.95 -9.18
C PHE A 439 5.38 22.83 -9.51
N LYS A 440 6.13 22.23 -8.60
CA LYS A 440 7.53 21.83 -8.77
C LYS A 440 7.74 20.45 -8.17
N ALA A 441 8.74 19.72 -8.64
CA ALA A 441 9.16 18.49 -8.00
C ALA A 441 9.45 18.76 -6.51
N ASP A 442 8.95 17.87 -5.65
CA ASP A 442 9.24 17.91 -4.23
C ASP A 442 10.69 17.45 -4.00
N GLU A 443 11.44 18.22 -3.21
CA GLU A 443 12.87 17.97 -2.97
C GLU A 443 13.13 16.69 -2.17
N GLU A 444 12.10 16.17 -1.49
CA GLU A 444 12.14 14.92 -0.72
C GLU A 444 11.58 13.73 -1.51
N GLY A 445 11.20 13.93 -2.78
CA GLY A 445 10.72 12.88 -3.67
C GLY A 445 9.23 12.55 -3.49
N PHE A 446 8.45 13.42 -2.84
CA PHE A 446 7.00 13.23 -2.73
C PHE A 446 6.34 13.10 -4.12
N SER A 447 5.55 12.05 -4.32
CA SER A 447 4.74 11.84 -5.52
C SER A 447 3.25 11.89 -5.19
N ALA A 448 2.46 12.47 -6.10
CA ALA A 448 0.99 12.49 -6.01
C ALA A 448 0.34 11.23 -6.64
N GLU A 449 1.13 10.34 -7.24
CA GLU A 449 0.63 9.15 -7.91
C GLU A 449 -0.05 8.18 -6.93
N GLY A 450 -1.24 7.71 -7.29
CA GLY A 450 -2.00 6.75 -6.48
C GLY A 450 -2.49 7.27 -5.13
N LEU A 451 -2.35 8.56 -4.83
CA LEU A 451 -2.67 9.15 -3.54
C LEU A 451 -4.19 9.10 -3.25
N LYS A 452 -4.57 8.59 -2.08
CA LYS A 452 -5.97 8.52 -1.62
C LYS A 452 -6.21 9.33 -0.36
N SER A 453 -5.21 9.52 0.48
CA SER A 453 -5.30 10.35 1.67
C SER A 453 -4.06 11.21 1.85
N LEU A 454 -4.24 12.41 2.38
CA LEU A 454 -3.15 13.35 2.67
C LEU A 454 -3.50 14.09 3.95
N ILE A 455 -2.56 14.13 4.88
CA ILE A 455 -2.62 14.96 6.09
C ILE A 455 -1.35 15.79 6.20
N SER A 456 -1.44 16.93 6.86
CA SER A 456 -0.30 17.79 7.13
C SER A 456 -0.13 18.01 8.62
N GLY A 457 1.13 18.19 9.01
CA GLY A 457 1.53 18.41 10.39
C GLY A 457 2.79 19.25 10.46
N ALA A 458 3.06 19.75 11.66
CA ALA A 458 4.24 20.55 11.96
C ALA A 458 4.51 20.56 13.47
N PRO A 459 5.78 20.74 13.87
CA PRO A 459 6.96 20.64 13.02
C PRO A 459 7.24 19.20 12.58
N ARG A 460 8.09 19.04 11.55
CA ARG A 460 8.71 17.74 11.25
C ARG A 460 9.57 17.30 12.43
N LEU A 461 9.45 16.03 12.81
CA LEU A 461 10.16 15.46 13.96
C LEU A 461 11.40 14.67 13.51
N VAL A 462 11.23 13.85 12.46
CA VAL A 462 12.29 13.03 11.88
C VAL A 462 12.19 13.11 10.35
N LYS A 463 13.33 13.21 9.67
CA LYS A 463 13.46 13.22 8.22
C LYS A 463 14.63 12.34 7.80
N GLY A 464 14.40 11.34 6.97
CA GLY A 464 15.45 10.43 6.50
C GLY A 464 16.25 9.77 7.63
N SER A 465 15.55 9.32 8.68
CA SER A 465 16.08 8.70 9.90
C SER A 465 16.92 9.64 10.78
N ALA A 466 16.90 10.95 10.53
CA ALA A 466 17.58 11.96 11.36
C ALA A 466 16.58 12.90 12.03
N ILE A 467 16.89 13.35 13.25
CA ILE A 467 16.10 14.38 13.94
C ILE A 467 16.08 15.66 13.07
N GLU A 468 14.89 16.17 12.80
CA GLU A 468 14.68 17.41 12.03
C GLU A 468 14.36 18.56 12.99
N THR A 469 15.15 19.63 12.96
CA THR A 469 15.01 20.77 13.87
C THR A 469 14.41 22.01 13.22
N TYR A 470 14.28 22.00 11.89
CA TYR A 470 13.59 23.07 11.15
C TYR A 470 12.16 23.28 11.68
N LEU A 471 11.76 24.55 11.73
CA LEU A 471 10.42 24.99 12.10
C LEU A 471 9.83 25.73 10.91
N ASP A 472 8.65 25.30 10.46
CA ASP A 472 7.88 26.00 9.46
C ASP A 472 7.47 27.41 9.95
N GLU A 473 7.27 28.33 9.01
CA GLU A 473 6.72 29.66 9.32
C GLU A 473 5.37 29.52 10.05
N GLY A 474 5.16 30.31 11.11
CA GLY A 474 4.00 30.19 11.99
C GLY A 474 4.12 29.15 13.12
N PHE A 475 5.19 28.34 13.15
CA PHE A 475 5.42 27.31 14.17
C PHE A 475 6.59 27.62 15.13
N SER A 476 6.83 28.90 15.42
CA SER A 476 7.93 29.36 16.29
C SER A 476 7.54 29.58 17.76
N GLU A 477 6.23 29.53 18.08
CA GLU A 477 5.72 29.78 19.44
C GLU A 477 6.15 28.71 20.45
N ALA A 478 6.02 29.02 21.75
CA ALA A 478 6.39 28.11 22.85
C ALA A 478 5.72 26.73 22.72
N ARG A 479 4.46 26.67 22.26
CA ARG A 479 3.74 25.40 22.03
C ARG A 479 4.39 24.50 20.98
N PHE A 480 5.28 25.01 20.13
CA PHE A 480 6.00 24.24 19.10
C PHE A 480 7.50 24.13 19.37
N THR A 481 7.98 24.72 20.47
CA THR A 481 9.40 24.75 20.81
C THR A 481 9.63 24.19 22.21
N THR A 482 9.23 24.92 23.24
CA THR A 482 9.66 24.67 24.63
C THR A 482 8.57 24.11 25.54
N ALA A 483 7.28 24.30 25.21
CA ALA A 483 6.19 23.91 26.10
C ALA A 483 5.98 22.38 26.09
N SER A 484 5.75 21.83 27.28
CA SER A 484 5.36 20.44 27.46
C SER A 484 3.84 20.33 27.54
N THR A 485 3.23 19.72 26.52
CA THR A 485 1.77 19.59 26.39
C THR A 485 1.42 18.21 25.82
N PRO A 486 0.16 17.77 25.85
CA PRO A 486 -0.26 16.58 25.12
C PRO A 486 0.15 16.67 23.64
N ARG A 487 0.65 15.57 23.06
CA ARG A 487 1.08 15.51 21.65
C ARG A 487 0.54 14.29 20.97
N THR A 488 0.33 14.43 19.66
CA THR A 488 0.06 13.34 18.73
C THR A 488 1.10 13.41 17.61
N ALA A 489 1.63 12.27 17.17
CA ALA A 489 2.56 12.20 16.06
C ALA A 489 2.29 10.98 15.18
N VAL A 490 2.72 11.07 13.93
CA VAL A 490 2.65 10.00 12.93
C VAL A 490 4.05 9.81 12.36
N GLY A 491 4.48 8.56 12.21
CA GLY A 491 5.77 8.25 11.57
C GLY A 491 5.79 6.90 10.86
N THR A 492 6.80 6.68 10.03
CA THR A 492 7.01 5.45 9.27
C THR A 492 8.27 4.73 9.73
N LEU A 493 8.24 3.41 9.78
CA LEU A 493 9.41 2.57 10.03
C LEU A 493 10.03 2.07 8.71
N PRO A 494 11.30 1.63 8.71
CA PRO A 494 11.97 1.11 7.51
C PRO A 494 11.28 -0.11 6.88
N ASP A 495 10.52 -0.87 7.66
CA ASP A 495 9.77 -2.04 7.20
C ASP A 495 8.39 -1.69 6.63
N GLY A 496 8.09 -0.40 6.40
CA GLY A 496 6.83 0.06 5.82
C GLY A 496 5.69 0.19 6.82
N LYS A 497 5.93 -0.08 8.11
CA LYS A 497 4.90 0.10 9.15
C LYS A 497 4.71 1.56 9.52
N LEU A 498 3.48 1.92 9.86
CA LEU A 498 3.12 3.22 10.38
C LEU A 498 3.04 3.16 11.91
N VAL A 499 3.48 4.24 12.56
CA VAL A 499 3.47 4.39 14.01
C VAL A 499 2.66 5.63 14.35
N LEU A 500 1.60 5.44 15.15
CA LEU A 500 0.75 6.51 15.67
C LEU A 500 1.05 6.66 17.16
N VAL A 501 1.45 7.85 17.57
CA VAL A 501 1.88 8.12 18.95
C VAL A 501 0.98 9.15 19.59
N SER A 502 0.59 8.91 20.84
CA SER A 502 0.01 9.90 21.73
C SER A 502 0.74 9.93 23.07
N VAL A 503 0.98 11.12 23.59
CA VAL A 503 1.58 11.33 24.92
C VAL A 503 0.75 12.32 25.74
N GLN A 504 0.77 12.16 27.06
CA GLN A 504 0.07 13.09 27.96
C GLN A 504 0.79 14.45 28.07
N SER A 505 2.13 14.45 28.03
CA SER A 505 2.91 15.68 28.07
C SER A 505 4.30 15.44 27.50
N ALA A 506 4.67 16.21 26.48
CA ALA A 506 6.03 16.27 25.96
C ALA A 506 6.30 17.61 25.28
N THR A 507 7.58 18.01 25.27
CA THR A 507 8.08 19.06 24.38
C THR A 507 8.26 18.50 22.97
N ILE A 508 8.32 19.37 21.96
CA ILE A 508 8.63 18.94 20.58
C ILE A 508 9.99 18.25 20.53
N GLN A 509 10.98 18.73 21.28
CA GLN A 509 12.29 18.07 21.34
C GLN A 509 12.18 16.64 21.88
N LYS A 510 11.35 16.39 22.90
CA LYS A 510 11.10 15.04 23.39
C LYS A 510 10.35 14.17 22.39
N MET A 511 9.44 14.75 21.61
CA MET A 511 8.80 14.03 20.50
C MET A 511 9.80 13.64 19.40
N ARG A 512 10.75 14.52 19.04
CA ARG A 512 11.84 14.20 18.09
C ARG A 512 12.67 13.01 18.56
N GLU A 513 13.16 13.09 19.80
CA GLU A 513 13.96 12.02 20.42
C GLU A 513 13.17 10.71 20.49
N MET A 514 11.89 10.77 20.83
CA MET A 514 11.00 9.61 20.90
C MET A 514 10.82 8.96 19.52
N MET A 515 10.37 9.71 18.52
CA MET A 515 10.10 9.16 17.19
C MET A 515 11.37 8.60 16.54
N HIS A 516 12.52 9.28 16.74
CA HIS A 516 13.82 8.77 16.30
C HIS A 516 14.22 7.48 17.06
N THR A 517 14.02 7.42 18.38
CA THR A 517 14.32 6.20 19.19
C THR A 517 13.40 5.03 18.82
N LEU A 518 12.17 5.30 18.40
CA LEU A 518 11.26 4.29 17.84
C LEU A 518 11.73 3.77 16.47
N GLY A 519 12.73 4.39 15.86
CA GLY A 519 13.29 3.99 14.56
C GLY A 519 12.53 4.57 13.38
N CYS A 520 11.76 5.65 13.55
CA CYS A 520 11.06 6.26 12.43
C CYS A 520 12.05 6.79 11.39
N VAL A 521 11.80 6.51 10.10
CA VAL A 521 12.49 7.14 8.97
C VAL A 521 11.98 8.56 8.79
N ASP A 522 10.66 8.71 8.86
CA ASP A 522 9.99 10.00 8.79
C ASP A 522 8.96 10.11 9.89
N ALA A 523 8.82 11.29 10.49
CA ALA A 523 7.79 11.54 11.47
C ALA A 523 7.36 13.01 11.50
N ILE A 524 6.07 13.26 11.59
CA ILE A 524 5.46 14.59 11.73
C ILE A 524 4.68 14.70 13.03
N ASN A 525 4.75 15.88 13.66
CA ASN A 525 3.87 16.22 14.77
C ASN A 525 2.50 16.65 14.24
N MET A 526 1.44 16.12 14.83
CA MET A 526 0.05 16.49 14.53
C MET A 526 -0.48 17.50 15.56
N ASP A 527 -1.75 17.90 15.44
CA ASP A 527 -2.33 18.80 16.43
C ASP A 527 -2.26 18.20 17.86
N GLY A 528 -2.03 19.07 18.83
CA GLY A 528 -1.73 18.70 20.21
C GLY A 528 -2.68 19.33 21.21
N GLY A 529 -2.27 19.32 22.48
CA GLY A 529 -3.01 19.94 23.57
C GLY A 529 -4.42 19.37 23.71
N ALA A 530 -5.43 20.24 23.73
CA ALA A 530 -6.82 19.83 23.84
C ALA A 530 -7.31 19.00 22.63
N SER A 531 -6.58 18.98 21.52
CA SER A 531 -6.95 18.18 20.34
C SER A 531 -6.44 16.74 20.41
N THR A 532 -5.48 16.44 21.28
CA THR A 532 -4.85 15.11 21.36
C THR A 532 -5.89 14.05 21.71
N ALA A 533 -6.11 13.12 20.79
CA ALA A 533 -7.08 12.03 20.93
C ALA A 533 -6.55 10.75 20.29
N MET A 534 -6.91 9.60 20.88
CA MET A 534 -6.53 8.28 20.39
C MET A 534 -7.57 7.23 20.80
N TYR A 535 -7.98 6.43 19.85
CA TYR A 535 -8.88 5.28 20.00
C TYR A 535 -8.25 4.04 19.39
N TYR A 536 -8.44 2.89 20.03
CA TYR A 536 -7.98 1.58 19.57
C TYR A 536 -8.95 0.48 19.98
N LYS A 537 -9.50 -0.27 19.01
CA LYS A 537 -10.33 -1.48 19.17
C LYS A 537 -11.28 -1.46 20.37
N GLY A 538 -12.21 -0.49 20.38
CA GLY A 538 -13.24 -0.34 21.41
C GLY A 538 -12.82 0.50 22.62
N SER A 539 -11.55 0.91 22.71
CA SER A 539 -11.02 1.67 23.85
C SER A 539 -10.61 3.10 23.47
N TYR A 540 -11.14 4.07 24.19
CA TYR A 540 -10.68 5.46 24.13
C TYR A 540 -9.42 5.62 24.99
N ILE A 541 -8.26 5.47 24.37
CA ILE A 541 -6.96 5.64 25.04
C ILE A 541 -6.78 7.08 25.52
N ARG A 542 -7.24 8.04 24.70
CA ARG A 542 -7.28 9.46 25.06
C ARG A 542 -8.46 10.15 24.37
N SER A 543 -9.20 10.95 25.13
CA SER A 543 -10.27 11.79 24.60
C SER A 543 -9.78 13.22 24.41
N SER A 544 -10.22 13.88 23.34
CA SER A 544 -9.96 15.30 23.12
C SER A 544 -10.72 16.15 24.15
N GLY A 545 -10.14 17.28 24.53
CA GLY A 545 -10.78 18.33 25.32
C GLY A 545 -11.61 19.32 24.48
N ARG A 546 -11.63 19.17 23.16
CA ARG A 546 -12.45 19.95 22.22
C ARG A 546 -12.95 19.09 21.06
N ASN A 547 -13.91 19.62 20.32
CA ASN A 547 -14.31 19.04 19.05
C ASN A 547 -13.16 19.11 18.03
N LEU A 548 -13.08 18.11 17.16
CA LEU A 548 -12.05 17.97 16.15
C LEU A 548 -12.64 18.20 14.75
N THR A 549 -11.78 18.60 13.81
CA THR A 549 -12.12 18.76 12.39
C THR A 549 -11.67 17.53 11.58
N ALA A 550 -10.40 17.15 11.72
CA ALA A 550 -9.76 16.10 10.92
C ALA A 550 -9.20 14.96 11.79
N THR A 551 -9.26 13.74 11.27
CA THR A 551 -8.70 12.53 11.89
C THR A 551 -7.97 11.67 10.89
N LEU A 552 -7.04 10.84 11.39
CA LEU A 552 -6.45 9.73 10.65
C LEU A 552 -7.02 8.43 11.22
N GLN A 553 -7.54 7.59 10.33
CA GLN A 553 -8.32 6.40 10.66
C GLN A 553 -7.69 5.17 10.05
N VAL A 554 -7.61 4.08 10.81
CA VAL A 554 -7.04 2.80 10.38
C VAL A 554 -8.11 1.74 10.42
N PHE A 555 -8.30 1.05 9.29
CA PHE A 555 -9.27 -0.02 9.11
C PHE A 555 -8.56 -1.37 9.02
N VAL A 556 -9.25 -2.42 9.46
CA VAL A 556 -8.80 -3.80 9.34
C VAL A 556 -10.01 -4.62 8.88
N ASP A 557 -9.94 -5.18 7.67
CA ASP A 557 -11.00 -5.97 7.04
C ASP A 557 -10.95 -7.46 7.40
#